data_AF-A0A822A749-F1
#
_entry.id   AF-A0A822A749-F1
#
_cell.length_a   1.000
_cell.length_b   1.000
_cell.length_c   1.000
_cell.angle_alpha   90.00
_cell.angle_beta   90.00
_cell.angle_gamma   90.00
#
_symmetry.space_group_name_H-M   'P 1'
#
loop_
_entity.id
_entity.type
_entity.pdbx_description
1 polymer ?
#
loop_
_entity_poly.entity_id
_entity_poly.type
_entity_poly.pdbx_seq_one_letter_code
_entity_poly.pdbx_strand_id
1 'polypeptide(L)'
;MEDNVQFEDDQGSLTDNLVPLIRDQLYLSDDVEVDHQQQQPPPLQQQQLPIKIIHSLLETEIDHDAIESLELVFNSVVKVFCTSTPCNFYLPWQMKRQITKTASGFIIKNRWILSNAHVVTNASNIRIRKHGDAKKYPARILHIAHECDLAIMTVDDNIFWNGLEPLTLTNDVPRLQESITVVGFPI
;
A
#
# COMPACT_ATOMS: atom_id res chain seq x y z
N MET A 1 24.81 -52.77 32.16
CA MET A 1 23.71 -52.95 31.17
C MET A 1 23.17 -51.54 30.83
N GLU A 2 23.92 -50.65 30.18
CA GLU A 2 24.86 -50.87 29.05
C GLU A 2 24.10 -51.56 27.90
N ASP A 3 24.13 -51.06 26.66
CA ASP A 3 25.35 -50.60 25.98
C ASP A 3 25.34 -49.17 25.38
N ASN A 4 26.52 -48.56 25.38
CA ASN A 4 26.94 -47.49 24.48
C ASN A 4 27.18 -48.04 23.06
N VAL A 5 26.99 -47.20 22.03
CA VAL A 5 27.76 -47.34 20.77
C VAL A 5 28.35 -45.98 20.43
N GLN A 6 29.67 -45.86 20.57
CA GLN A 6 30.46 -44.71 20.13
C GLN A 6 30.68 -44.75 18.61
N PHE A 7 30.87 -43.58 18.02
CA PHE A 7 31.62 -43.39 16.77
C PHE A 7 32.45 -42.08 16.87
N GLU A 8 33.50 -42.14 17.68
CA GLU A 8 34.80 -41.49 17.43
C GLU A 8 35.54 -42.45 16.47
N ASP A 9 36.27 -42.07 15.41
CA ASP A 9 37.47 -41.22 15.29
C ASP A 9 37.86 -41.23 13.76
N ASP A 10 38.72 -40.41 13.14
CA ASP A 10 39.43 -39.16 13.48
C ASP A 10 40.24 -38.70 12.21
N GLN A 11 40.85 -37.51 12.26
CA GLN A 11 41.97 -36.98 11.45
C GLN A 11 41.78 -36.49 9.99
N GLY A 12 42.33 -35.29 9.71
CA GLY A 12 42.65 -34.81 8.35
C GLY A 12 42.57 -33.29 8.14
N SER A 13 43.60 -32.53 8.53
CA SER A 13 43.67 -31.05 8.45
C SER A 13 44.20 -30.51 7.09
N LEU A 14 44.39 -29.17 7.02
CA LEU A 14 44.91 -28.32 5.90
C LEU A 14 43.80 -27.69 5.03
N THR A 15 43.68 -26.35 4.86
CA THR A 15 44.47 -25.21 5.38
C THR A 15 43.58 -24.00 5.71
N ASP A 16 43.97 -23.24 6.73
CA ASP A 16 43.53 -21.87 6.93
C ASP A 16 43.78 -20.97 5.71
N ASN A 17 42.86 -20.04 5.46
CA ASN A 17 43.15 -18.69 4.96
C ASN A 17 41.86 -17.86 4.99
N LEU A 18 41.77 -16.88 5.89
CA LEU A 18 41.49 -15.47 5.58
C LEU A 18 41.25 -14.65 6.86
N VAL A 19 42.14 -13.66 7.10
CA VAL A 19 41.93 -12.45 7.94
C VAL A 19 41.81 -12.73 9.47
N PRO A 20 42.77 -12.26 10.30
CA PRO A 20 43.03 -10.82 10.44
C PRO A 20 44.51 -10.41 10.47
N LEU A 21 44.82 -9.25 9.89
CA LEU A 21 46.15 -8.64 9.95
C LEU A 21 46.06 -7.16 10.36
N ILE A 22 47.07 -6.71 11.10
CA ILE A 22 47.37 -5.33 11.50
C ILE A 22 46.43 -4.73 12.57
N ARG A 23 46.70 -5.15 13.81
CA ARG A 23 46.68 -4.24 14.96
C ARG A 23 48.13 -4.07 15.46
N ASP A 24 48.45 -2.87 15.92
CA ASP A 24 49.55 -2.54 16.84
C ASP A 24 51.02 -2.73 16.41
N GLN A 25 51.51 -1.77 15.60
CA GLN A 25 52.83 -1.12 15.74
C GLN A 25 52.67 0.36 15.32
N LEU A 26 53.34 1.37 15.90
CA LEU A 26 54.20 1.47 17.09
C LEU A 26 54.12 2.93 17.61
N TYR A 27 54.45 3.14 18.89
CA TYR A 27 54.46 4.46 19.55
C TYR A 27 55.69 5.32 19.22
N LEU A 28 55.55 6.61 19.58
CA LEU A 28 56.56 7.70 19.68
C LEU A 28 56.99 8.35 18.34
N SER A 29 57.27 9.66 18.24
CA SER A 29 57.39 10.72 19.28
C SER A 29 56.90 12.12 18.80
N ASP A 30 56.91 13.07 19.74
CA ASP A 30 57.09 14.54 19.63
C ASP A 30 55.87 15.46 19.40
N ASP A 31 55.69 16.34 20.39
CA ASP A 31 54.56 17.24 20.58
C ASP A 31 54.59 18.46 19.64
N VAL A 32 53.44 18.79 19.05
CA VAL A 32 53.18 20.13 18.51
C VAL A 32 51.75 20.54 18.87
N GLU A 33 51.61 21.39 19.88
CA GLU A 33 50.37 22.14 20.11
C GLU A 33 50.12 23.08 18.93
N VAL A 34 49.01 22.89 18.21
CA VAL A 34 48.47 23.91 17.28
C VAL A 34 47.03 24.19 17.68
N ASP A 35 46.82 25.43 18.13
CA ASP A 35 45.62 25.91 18.80
C ASP A 35 44.33 25.73 17.98
N HIS A 36 43.27 25.23 18.63
CA HIS A 36 41.96 24.99 18.01
C HIS A 36 41.15 26.29 17.88
N GLN A 37 41.57 27.16 16.96
CA GLN A 37 40.76 28.30 16.51
C GLN A 37 39.52 27.79 15.74
N GLN A 38 38.40 27.63 16.45
CA GLN A 38 37.10 27.27 15.88
C GLN A 38 36.58 28.40 14.95
N GLN A 39 36.85 28.30 13.66
CA GLN A 39 36.19 29.15 12.66
C GLN A 39 34.75 28.68 12.45
N GLN A 40 33.80 29.33 13.13
CA GLN A 40 32.39 29.24 12.75
C GLN A 40 32.21 29.83 11.33
N PRO A 41 31.49 29.17 10.42
CA PRO A 41 31.18 29.77 9.12
C PRO A 41 30.34 31.03 9.32
N PRO A 42 30.56 32.09 8.51
CA PRO A 42 29.85 33.35 8.66
C PRO A 42 28.34 33.16 8.45
N PRO A 43 27.48 33.94 9.13
CA PRO A 43 26.05 33.80 8.99
C PRO A 43 25.64 34.13 7.55
N LEU A 44 25.04 33.15 6.87
CA LEU A 44 24.34 33.38 5.62
C LEU A 44 23.21 34.39 5.89
N GLN A 45 23.42 35.64 5.47
CA GLN A 45 22.36 36.64 5.45
C GLN A 45 21.28 36.15 4.49
N GLN A 46 20.25 35.53 5.05
CA GLN A 46 19.02 35.22 4.35
C GLN A 46 18.43 36.54 3.84
N GLN A 47 18.64 36.81 2.55
CA GLN A 47 17.86 37.80 1.84
C GLN A 47 16.42 37.27 1.83
N GLN A 48 15.61 37.72 2.80
CA GLN A 48 14.17 37.53 2.75
C GLN A 48 13.65 38.30 1.55
N LEU A 49 13.51 37.59 0.42
CA LEU A 49 12.73 38.06 -0.72
C LEU A 49 11.34 38.48 -0.18
N PRO A 50 10.85 39.68 -0.54
CA PRO A 50 9.63 40.18 0.07
C PRO A 50 8.47 39.22 -0.20
N ILE A 51 7.77 38.84 0.87
CA ILE A 51 6.73 37.80 0.94
C ILE A 51 5.52 38.06 -0.01
N LYS A 52 5.49 39.21 -0.68
CA LYS A 52 4.49 39.60 -1.68
C LYS A 52 4.44 38.74 -2.96
N ILE A 53 5.46 37.91 -3.23
CA ILE A 53 5.47 37.01 -4.41
C ILE A 53 4.70 35.69 -4.13
N ILE A 54 4.58 35.25 -2.87
CA ILE A 54 3.97 33.95 -2.56
C ILE A 54 2.45 33.96 -2.81
N HIS A 55 1.78 35.10 -2.63
CA HIS A 55 0.36 35.24 -2.95
C HIS A 55 0.06 35.25 -4.46
N SER A 56 1.01 35.61 -5.34
CA SER A 56 0.78 35.67 -6.79
C SER A 56 1.03 34.34 -7.54
N LEU A 57 1.30 33.25 -6.81
CA LEU A 57 1.52 31.91 -7.35
C LEU A 57 0.48 30.89 -6.86
N LEU A 58 -0.52 31.34 -6.09
CA LEU A 58 -1.53 30.49 -5.42
C LEU A 58 -2.97 30.72 -5.93
N GLU A 59 -3.13 31.62 -6.91
CA GLU A 59 -4.34 31.74 -7.74
C GLU A 59 -4.02 31.26 -9.15
N THR A 60 -3.54 30.01 -9.26
CA THR A 60 -3.89 29.22 -10.43
C THR A 60 -5.41 29.05 -10.39
N GLU A 61 -6.13 29.59 -11.37
CA GLU A 61 -7.56 29.31 -11.55
C GLU A 61 -7.70 27.80 -11.73
N ILE A 62 -8.07 27.10 -10.65
CA ILE A 62 -8.46 25.70 -10.74
C ILE A 62 -9.90 25.75 -11.23
N ASP A 63 -10.10 25.39 -12.51
CA ASP A 63 -11.42 25.34 -13.14
C ASP A 63 -12.42 24.66 -12.20
N HIS A 64 -13.47 25.39 -11.79
CA HIS A 64 -14.44 24.90 -10.81
C HIS A 64 -15.09 23.58 -11.30
N ASP A 65 -15.41 23.54 -12.58
CA ASP A 65 -15.92 22.38 -13.33
C ASP A 65 -14.97 21.16 -13.26
N ALA A 66 -13.65 21.38 -13.20
CA ALA A 66 -12.66 20.30 -13.07
C ALA A 66 -12.61 19.74 -11.64
N ILE A 67 -12.88 20.57 -10.62
CA ILE A 67 -13.03 20.10 -9.23
C ILE A 67 -14.33 19.30 -9.09
N GLU A 68 -15.45 19.83 -9.58
CA GLU A 68 -16.76 19.19 -9.49
C GLU A 68 -16.75 17.81 -10.19
N SER A 69 -16.24 17.75 -11.43
CA SER A 69 -16.11 16.48 -12.17
C SER A 69 -15.19 15.46 -11.47
N LEU A 70 -14.14 15.90 -10.78
CA LEU A 70 -13.28 15.02 -9.99
C LEU A 70 -13.98 14.51 -8.71
N GLU A 71 -14.76 15.36 -8.02
CA GLU A 71 -15.58 14.94 -6.88
C GLU A 71 -16.63 13.89 -7.28
N LEU A 72 -17.30 14.05 -8.42
CA LEU A 72 -18.25 13.06 -8.96
C LEU A 72 -17.57 11.69 -9.19
N VAL A 73 -16.36 11.68 -9.75
CA VAL A 73 -15.56 10.46 -9.92
C VAL A 73 -15.18 9.84 -8.57
N PHE A 74 -14.76 10.63 -7.58
CA PHE A 74 -14.42 10.12 -6.25
C PHE A 74 -15.64 9.61 -5.46
N ASN A 75 -16.80 10.26 -5.58
CA ASN A 75 -18.06 9.81 -4.99
C ASN A 75 -18.54 8.48 -5.60
N SER A 76 -18.08 8.13 -6.80
CA SER A 76 -18.38 6.85 -7.44
C SER A 76 -17.48 5.69 -6.96
N VAL A 77 -16.39 5.97 -6.25
CA VAL A 77 -15.34 4.99 -5.90
C VAL A 77 -15.33 4.69 -4.39
N VAL A 78 -15.20 3.41 -4.05
CA VAL A 78 -15.33 2.90 -2.67
C VAL A 78 -14.15 1.99 -2.28
N LYS A 79 -13.75 2.03 -0.99
CA LYS A 79 -12.73 1.11 -0.45
C LYS A 79 -13.43 -0.14 0.08
N VAL A 80 -13.09 -1.28 -0.49
CA VAL A 80 -13.54 -2.61 -0.03
C VAL A 80 -12.55 -3.15 1.00
N PHE A 81 -13.07 -3.60 2.13
CA PHE A 81 -12.35 -4.32 3.18
C PHE A 81 -12.91 -5.74 3.22
N CYS A 82 -12.09 -6.73 2.86
CA CYS A 82 -12.45 -8.14 2.90
C CYS A 82 -11.66 -8.84 4.00
N THR A 83 -12.35 -9.56 4.86
CA THR A 83 -11.76 -10.57 5.75
C THR A 83 -11.99 -11.92 5.08
N SER A 84 -10.93 -12.66 4.80
CA SER A 84 -10.96 -13.93 4.05
C SER A 84 -10.29 -15.04 4.86
N THR A 85 -10.88 -16.22 4.85
CA THR A 85 -10.37 -17.40 5.56
C THR A 85 -10.26 -18.57 4.58
N PRO A 86 -9.12 -18.73 3.90
CA PRO A 86 -8.97 -19.76 2.88
C PRO A 86 -8.92 -21.18 3.47
N CYS A 87 -9.39 -22.17 2.72
CA CYS A 87 -9.32 -23.58 3.11
C CYS A 87 -7.89 -24.13 3.10
N ASN A 88 -7.64 -25.19 3.88
CA ASN A 88 -6.39 -25.95 3.80
C ASN A 88 -6.55 -27.17 2.88
N PHE A 89 -6.04 -27.10 1.66
CA PHE A 89 -6.09 -28.20 0.69
C PHE A 89 -5.34 -29.47 1.15
N TYR A 90 -4.36 -29.36 2.07
CA TYR A 90 -3.68 -30.53 2.64
C TYR A 90 -4.46 -31.19 3.78
N LEU A 91 -5.31 -30.43 4.48
CA LEU A 91 -6.11 -30.88 5.63
C LEU A 91 -7.53 -30.33 5.46
N PRO A 92 -8.39 -30.95 4.63
CA PRO A 92 -9.63 -30.33 4.15
C PRO A 92 -10.68 -30.04 5.24
N TRP A 93 -10.55 -30.66 6.42
CA TRP A 93 -11.35 -30.36 7.62
C TRP A 93 -10.87 -29.10 8.37
N GLN A 94 -9.78 -28.46 7.94
CA GLN A 94 -9.16 -27.31 8.60
C GLN A 94 -9.17 -26.07 7.71
N MET A 95 -9.50 -24.92 8.31
CA MET A 95 -9.32 -23.61 7.68
C MET A 95 -7.93 -23.04 7.98
N LYS A 96 -7.34 -22.30 7.03
CA LYS A 96 -6.10 -21.55 7.25
C LYS A 96 -6.37 -20.31 8.11
N ARG A 97 -5.30 -19.66 8.56
CA ARG A 97 -5.37 -18.36 9.27
C ARG A 97 -6.17 -17.34 8.45
N GLN A 98 -7.07 -16.63 9.13
CA GLN A 98 -7.80 -15.49 8.57
C GLN A 98 -6.84 -14.36 8.17
N ILE A 99 -7.05 -13.83 6.96
CA ILE A 99 -6.30 -12.71 6.38
C ILE A 99 -7.24 -11.54 6.06
N THR A 100 -6.71 -10.32 6.09
CA THR A 100 -7.42 -9.11 5.68
C THR A 100 -6.87 -8.61 4.35
N LYS A 101 -7.75 -8.38 3.38
CA LYS A 101 -7.46 -7.80 2.07
C LYS A 101 -8.18 -6.45 1.95
N THR A 102 -7.57 -5.53 1.21
CA THR A 102 -8.19 -4.25 0.81
C THR A 102 -8.19 -4.16 -0.70
N ALA A 103 -9.21 -3.52 -1.26
CA ALA A 103 -9.30 -3.24 -2.68
C ALA A 103 -10.11 -1.98 -2.97
N SER A 104 -10.11 -1.59 -4.23
CA SER A 104 -11.03 -0.60 -4.77
C SER A 104 -12.24 -1.30 -5.38
N GLY A 105 -13.41 -0.70 -5.23
CA GLY A 105 -14.57 -0.99 -6.04
C GLY A 105 -15.18 0.30 -6.55
N PHE A 106 -16.04 0.22 -7.56
CA PHE A 106 -16.78 1.36 -8.06
C PHE A 106 -18.25 1.01 -8.23
N ILE A 107 -19.09 2.04 -8.17
CA ILE A 107 -20.53 1.89 -8.20
C ILE A 107 -20.99 1.86 -9.64
N ILE A 108 -21.87 0.91 -9.94
CA ILE A 108 -22.57 0.80 -11.22
C ILE A 108 -24.09 0.84 -10.98
N LYS A 109 -24.85 0.90 -12.07
CA LYS A 109 -26.32 0.86 -12.05
C LYS A 109 -26.88 -0.24 -11.13
N ASN A 110 -28.13 -0.07 -10.68
CA ASN A 110 -28.87 -1.01 -9.83
C ASN A 110 -28.32 -1.17 -8.39
N ARG A 111 -27.58 -0.18 -7.86
CA ARG A 111 -26.97 -0.22 -6.51
C ARG A 111 -26.04 -1.42 -6.34
N TRP A 112 -25.22 -1.63 -7.36
CA TRP A 112 -24.20 -2.67 -7.41
C TRP A 112 -22.82 -2.04 -7.33
N ILE A 113 -21.90 -2.73 -6.68
CA ILE A 113 -20.50 -2.35 -6.56
C ILE A 113 -19.71 -3.42 -7.28
N LEU A 114 -19.03 -3.02 -8.35
CA LEU A 114 -18.12 -3.89 -9.06
C LEU A 114 -16.74 -3.79 -8.41
N SER A 115 -16.15 -4.96 -8.16
CA SER A 115 -14.80 -5.12 -7.66
C SER A 115 -14.22 -6.40 -8.26
N ASN A 116 -12.95 -6.64 -8.00
CA ASN A 116 -12.27 -7.84 -8.42
C ASN A 116 -12.65 -9.08 -7.55
N ALA A 117 -12.76 -10.27 -8.16
CA ALA A 117 -13.13 -11.53 -7.49
C ALA A 117 -12.07 -12.04 -6.50
N HIS A 118 -10.78 -12.05 -6.85
CA HIS A 118 -9.72 -12.60 -5.98
C HIS A 118 -9.65 -11.91 -4.61
N VAL A 119 -10.15 -10.68 -4.51
CA VAL A 119 -10.29 -9.92 -3.26
C VAL A 119 -11.31 -10.57 -2.34
N VAL A 120 -12.47 -10.95 -2.87
CA VAL A 120 -13.62 -11.47 -2.11
C VAL A 120 -13.69 -12.99 -2.04
N THR A 121 -12.79 -13.71 -2.73
CA THR A 121 -12.64 -15.16 -2.60
C THR A 121 -12.46 -15.57 -1.13
N ASN A 122 -13.27 -16.54 -0.68
CA ASN A 122 -13.32 -17.07 0.68
C ASN A 122 -13.59 -15.99 1.76
N ALA A 123 -14.32 -14.93 1.42
CA ALA A 123 -14.70 -13.87 2.35
C ALA A 123 -15.60 -14.40 3.49
N SER A 124 -15.20 -14.16 4.72
CA SER A 124 -16.01 -14.35 5.93
C SER A 124 -16.71 -13.06 6.38
N ASN A 125 -16.16 -11.89 6.02
CA ASN A 125 -16.77 -10.60 6.29
C ASN A 125 -16.35 -9.57 5.24
N ILE A 126 -17.30 -8.80 4.72
CA ILE A 126 -17.03 -7.71 3.77
C ILE A 126 -17.61 -6.42 4.33
N ARG A 127 -16.80 -5.37 4.31
CA ARG A 127 -17.23 -4.01 4.63
C ARG A 127 -16.77 -3.03 3.56
N ILE A 128 -17.57 -2.01 3.30
CA ILE A 128 -17.28 -0.98 2.31
C ILE A 128 -17.24 0.38 2.99
N ARG A 129 -16.32 1.25 2.57
CA ARG A 129 -16.22 2.65 3.00
C ARG A 129 -16.28 3.56 1.77
N LYS A 130 -17.06 4.62 1.85
CA LYS A 130 -17.18 5.64 0.80
C LYS A 130 -15.92 6.52 0.75
N HIS A 131 -15.75 7.31 -0.30
CA HIS A 131 -14.87 8.48 -0.21
C HIS A 131 -15.45 9.47 0.83
N GLY A 132 -14.59 10.23 1.51
CA GLY A 132 -14.98 11.18 2.59
C GLY A 132 -15.53 10.57 3.89
N ASP A 133 -16.17 9.40 3.85
CA ASP A 133 -16.81 8.78 5.02
C ASP A 133 -15.85 7.90 5.84
N ALA A 134 -15.95 7.99 7.17
CA ALA A 134 -15.22 7.11 8.10
C ALA A 134 -15.97 5.78 8.35
N LYS A 135 -17.31 5.75 8.21
CA LYS A 135 -18.17 4.61 8.52
C LYS A 135 -17.93 3.46 7.53
N LYS A 136 -17.79 2.25 8.08
CA LYS A 136 -17.70 1.00 7.32
C LYS A 136 -19.07 0.32 7.35
N TYR A 137 -19.65 0.12 6.17
CA TYR A 137 -20.96 -0.49 6.00
C TYR A 137 -20.80 -1.99 5.69
N PRO A 138 -21.61 -2.89 6.27
CA PRO A 138 -21.61 -4.30 5.89
C PRO A 138 -22.10 -4.44 4.45
N ALA A 139 -21.49 -5.34 3.69
CA ALA A 139 -21.87 -5.61 2.31
C ALA A 139 -22.03 -7.11 2.05
N ARG A 140 -22.87 -7.43 1.08
CA ARG A 140 -23.19 -8.80 0.66
C ARG A 140 -22.77 -9.01 -0.79
N ILE A 141 -22.17 -10.17 -1.08
CA ILE A 141 -21.91 -10.62 -2.44
C ILE A 141 -23.25 -10.94 -3.13
N LEU A 142 -23.41 -10.44 -4.36
CA LEU A 142 -24.46 -10.83 -5.28
C LEU A 142 -23.99 -11.93 -6.24
N HIS A 143 -22.77 -11.78 -6.79
CA HIS A 143 -22.19 -12.74 -7.73
C HIS A 143 -20.67 -12.69 -7.70
N ILE A 144 -20.02 -13.82 -8.01
CA ILE A 144 -18.57 -13.93 -8.22
C ILE A 144 -18.35 -14.75 -9.50
N ALA A 145 -17.55 -14.22 -10.41
CA ALA A 145 -17.11 -14.88 -11.63
C ALA A 145 -15.58 -14.95 -11.60
N HIS A 146 -15.05 -16.11 -11.18
CA HIS A 146 -13.60 -16.30 -11.05
C HIS A 146 -12.85 -16.28 -12.39
N GLU A 147 -13.46 -16.79 -13.46
CA GLU A 147 -12.85 -16.86 -14.80
C GLU A 147 -12.49 -15.49 -15.40
N CYS A 148 -13.26 -14.45 -15.08
CA CYS A 148 -13.00 -13.06 -15.49
C CYS A 148 -12.53 -12.16 -14.34
N ASP A 149 -12.26 -12.74 -13.17
CA ASP A 149 -11.84 -12.08 -11.94
C ASP A 149 -12.76 -10.91 -11.49
N LEU A 150 -14.09 -11.04 -11.67
CA LEU A 150 -15.09 -10.03 -11.30
C LEU A 150 -16.01 -10.48 -10.16
N ALA A 151 -16.36 -9.55 -9.28
CA ALA A 151 -17.37 -9.73 -8.24
C ALA A 151 -18.32 -8.53 -8.14
N ILE A 152 -19.60 -8.84 -7.96
CA ILE A 152 -20.67 -7.87 -7.76
C ILE A 152 -21.13 -7.95 -6.31
N MET A 153 -21.20 -6.81 -5.64
CA MET A 153 -21.64 -6.69 -4.26
C MET A 153 -22.73 -5.62 -4.10
N THR A 154 -23.45 -5.63 -2.98
CA THR A 154 -24.40 -4.58 -2.61
C THR A 154 -24.37 -4.31 -1.11
N VAL A 155 -24.97 -3.19 -0.70
CA VAL A 155 -25.08 -2.72 0.69
C VAL A 155 -26.56 -2.50 0.99
N ASP A 156 -27.06 -3.19 2.02
CA ASP A 156 -28.49 -3.16 2.35
C ASP A 156 -28.91 -1.86 3.07
N ASP A 157 -27.96 -1.13 3.69
CA ASP A 157 -28.20 0.17 4.33
C ASP A 157 -28.43 1.26 3.27
N ASN A 158 -29.67 1.76 3.17
CA ASN A 158 -30.03 2.85 2.24
C ASN A 158 -29.19 4.13 2.44
N ILE A 159 -28.73 4.41 3.67
CA ILE A 159 -27.94 5.61 4.00
C ILE A 159 -26.56 5.57 3.32
N PHE A 160 -26.05 4.38 3.00
CA PHE A 160 -24.84 4.24 2.20
C PHE A 160 -24.99 4.97 0.86
N TRP A 161 -26.07 4.71 0.14
CA TRP A 161 -26.33 5.17 -1.23
C TRP A 161 -26.60 6.68 -1.37
N ASN A 162 -26.78 7.40 -0.25
CA ASN A 162 -26.96 8.85 -0.28
C ASN A 162 -25.64 9.55 -0.68
N GLY A 163 -25.72 10.43 -1.68
CA GLY A 163 -24.58 11.18 -2.22
C GLY A 163 -23.61 10.34 -3.05
N LEU A 164 -24.00 9.14 -3.50
CA LEU A 164 -23.18 8.31 -4.38
C LEU A 164 -23.75 8.31 -5.80
N GLU A 165 -22.87 8.51 -6.77
CA GLU A 165 -23.20 8.45 -8.19
C GLU A 165 -22.72 7.13 -8.82
N PRO A 166 -23.54 6.45 -9.63
CA PRO A 166 -23.09 5.29 -10.40
C PRO A 166 -22.33 5.67 -11.66
N LEU A 167 -21.17 5.05 -11.90
CA LEU A 167 -20.48 5.16 -13.18
C LEU A 167 -21.30 4.51 -14.30
N THR A 168 -21.37 5.20 -15.43
CA THR A 168 -21.91 4.63 -16.68
C THR A 168 -20.77 3.98 -17.45
N LEU A 169 -20.93 2.69 -17.75
CA LEU A 169 -19.99 1.96 -18.61
C LEU A 169 -20.32 2.23 -20.08
N THR A 170 -19.31 2.60 -20.86
CA THR A 170 -19.40 2.71 -22.32
C THR A 170 -19.31 1.33 -22.98
N ASN A 171 -19.92 1.17 -24.16
CA ASN A 171 -19.72 -0.02 -25.00
C ASN A 171 -18.45 0.09 -25.87
N ASP A 172 -17.91 1.30 -26.02
CA ASP A 172 -16.71 1.56 -26.80
C ASP A 172 -15.44 1.22 -26.01
N VAL A 173 -14.46 0.66 -26.73
CA VAL A 173 -13.12 0.33 -26.21
C VAL A 173 -12.17 1.47 -26.57
N PRO A 174 -11.33 1.95 -25.63
CA PRO A 174 -10.41 3.05 -25.90
C PRO A 174 -9.39 2.69 -26.98
N ARG A 175 -9.02 3.68 -27.78
CA ARG A 175 -8.00 3.54 -28.83
C ARG A 175 -6.60 3.59 -28.25
N LEU A 176 -5.63 3.12 -29.05
CA LEU A 176 -4.22 3.25 -28.70
C LEU A 176 -3.86 4.74 -28.54
N GLN A 177 -3.07 5.05 -27.50
CA GLN A 177 -2.64 6.40 -27.11
C GLN A 177 -3.74 7.32 -26.54
N GLU A 178 -4.96 6.84 -26.27
CA GLU A 178 -5.93 7.61 -25.50
C GLU A 178 -5.50 7.76 -24.03
N SER A 179 -5.83 8.91 -23.43
CA SER A 179 -5.51 9.19 -22.03
C SER A 179 -6.39 8.38 -21.10
N ILE A 180 -5.78 7.72 -20.11
CA ILE A 180 -6.49 6.95 -19.08
C ILE A 180 -6.12 7.46 -17.68
N THR A 181 -7.11 7.56 -16.81
CA THR A 181 -6.93 7.88 -15.39
C THR A 181 -7.39 6.70 -14.55
N VAL A 182 -6.52 6.18 -13.69
CA VAL A 182 -6.86 5.09 -12.76
C VAL A 182 -7.15 5.69 -11.40
N VAL A 183 -8.37 5.47 -10.91
CA VAL A 183 -8.82 5.94 -9.58
C VAL A 183 -9.06 4.73 -8.68
N GLY A 184 -8.55 4.81 -7.45
CA GLY A 184 -8.70 3.74 -6.47
C GLY A 184 -7.98 4.04 -5.17
N PHE A 185 -8.05 3.09 -4.25
CA PHE A 185 -7.35 3.10 -2.99
C PHE A 185 -6.14 2.18 -3.07
N PRO A 186 -4.89 2.70 -3.03
CA PRO A 186 -3.71 1.85 -2.93
C PRO A 186 -3.70 1.04 -1.64
N ILE A 187 -2.85 0.01 -1.65
CA ILE A 187 -2.56 -0.91 -0.55
C ILE A 187 -1.48 -0.30 0.34
#